data_AF-A0A7X7EUQ2-F1
#
_entry.id   AF-A0A7X7EUQ2-F1
#
_cell.length_a   1.000
_cell.length_b   1.000
_cell.length_c   1.000
_cell.angle_alpha   90.00
_cell.angle_beta   90.00
_cell.angle_gamma   90.00
#
_symmetry.space_group_name_H-M   'P 1'
#
loop_
_entity.id
_entity.type
_entity.pdbx_description
1 polymer ?
#
loop_
_entity_poly.entity_id
_entity_poly.type
_entity_poly.pdbx_seq_one_letter_code
_entity_poly.pdbx_strand_id
1 'polypeptide(L)'
;MDGCLSGSRRDQELLYRRYSPKLYAVCLQYAGNTEEARDVLQEGFIKIFENLSRFSHEGSFEGWMRRIIVNTALERYRNRYYLNRVDDIEE
;
A
#
# COMPACT_ATOMS: atom_id res chain seq x y z
N MET A 1 8.11 14.22 -10.49
CA MET A 1 6.87 13.41 -10.53
C MET A 1 6.52 13.03 -11.95
N ASP A 2 6.76 13.92 -12.92
CA ASP A 2 6.46 13.73 -14.35
C ASP A 2 6.95 12.40 -14.96
N GLY A 3 8.16 11.94 -14.60
CA GLY A 3 8.69 10.65 -15.05
C GLY A 3 7.92 9.44 -14.48
N CYS A 4 7.47 9.50 -13.22
CA CYS A 4 6.61 8.43 -12.69
C CYS A 4 5.22 8.42 -13.36
N LEU A 5 4.70 9.62 -13.70
CA LEU A 5 3.41 9.77 -14.40
C LEU A 5 3.46 9.22 -15.83
N SER A 6 4.62 9.23 -16.49
CA SER A 6 4.83 8.61 -17.80
C SER A 6 5.15 7.10 -17.75
N GLY A 7 5.12 6.48 -16.56
CA GLY A 7 5.40 5.05 -16.39
C GLY A 7 6.88 4.69 -16.48
N SER A 8 7.79 5.67 -16.31
CA SER A 8 9.24 5.41 -16.26
C SER A 8 9.58 4.48 -15.08
N ARG A 9 10.03 3.25 -15.41
CA ARG A 9 10.44 2.27 -14.40
C ARG A 9 11.53 2.81 -13.48
N ARG A 10 12.45 3.61 -14.01
CA ARG A 10 13.54 4.21 -13.24
C ARG A 10 13.01 5.16 -12.18
N ASP A 11 12.05 6.00 -12.52
CA ASP A 11 11.49 6.97 -11.58
C ASP A 11 10.60 6.28 -10.53
N GLN A 12 9.84 5.26 -10.94
CA GLN A 12 9.08 4.41 -10.00
C GLN A 12 10.00 3.69 -9.02
N GLU A 13 11.15 3.17 -9.48
CA GLU A 13 12.15 2.55 -8.61
C GLU A 13 12.73 3.54 -7.60
N LEU A 14 13.08 4.76 -8.03
CA LEU A 14 13.59 5.80 -7.13
C LEU A 14 12.55 6.19 -6.07
N LEU A 15 11.29 6.31 -6.47
CA LEU A 15 10.19 6.58 -5.55
C LEU A 15 10.01 5.43 -4.55
N TYR A 16 10.01 4.19 -5.04
CA TYR A 16 9.92 3.00 -4.20
C TYR A 16 11.05 2.97 -3.17
N ARG A 17 12.31 3.07 -3.60
CA ARG A 17 13.49 3.05 -2.72
C ARG A 17 13.43 4.13 -1.65
N ARG A 18 12.90 5.32 -1.99
CA ARG A 18 12.80 6.45 -1.06
C ARG A 18 11.76 6.25 0.04
N TYR A 19 10.60 5.68 -0.29
CA TYR A 19 9.47 5.62 0.63
C TYR A 19 9.20 4.25 1.21
N SER A 20 9.69 3.17 0.59
CA SER A 20 9.40 1.80 1.03
C SER A 20 9.82 1.50 2.46
N PRO A 21 10.96 1.99 3.02
CA PRO A 21 11.29 1.69 4.41
C PRO A 21 10.29 2.29 5.40
N LYS A 22 9.86 3.54 5.15
CA LYS A 22 8.89 4.24 6.01
C LYS A 22 7.50 3.62 5.90
N LEU A 23 7.05 3.32 4.68
CA LEU A 23 5.74 2.73 4.44
C LEU A 23 5.68 1.27 4.92
N TYR A 24 6.79 0.54 4.84
CA TYR A 24 6.90 -0.81 5.43
C TYR A 24 6.74 -0.77 6.96
N ALA A 25 7.34 0.21 7.63
CA ALA A 25 7.12 0.41 9.06
C ALA A 25 5.65 0.65 9.42
N VAL A 26 4.89 1.31 8.52
CA VAL A 26 3.43 1.45 8.66
C VAL A 26 2.74 0.10 8.45
N CYS A 27 3.07 -0.67 7.41
CA CYS A 27 2.48 -1.99 7.17
C CYS A 27 2.65 -2.94 8.37
N LEU A 28 3.81 -2.91 9.02
CA LEU A 28 4.08 -3.72 10.21
C LEU A 28 3.15 -3.42 11.40
N GLN A 29 2.52 -2.23 11.45
CA GLN A 29 1.55 -1.90 12.50
C GLN A 29 0.17 -2.54 12.28
N TYR A 30 -0.11 -3.01 11.06
CA TYR A 30 -1.41 -3.56 10.68
C TYR A 30 -1.35 -5.05 10.31
N ALA A 31 -0.19 -5.55 9.89
CA ALA A 31 0.02 -6.94 9.51
C ALA A 31 0.30 -7.84 10.73
N GLY A 32 -0.14 -9.11 10.68
CA GLY A 32 0.12 -10.10 11.72
C GLY A 32 1.53 -10.69 11.67
N ASN A 33 2.24 -10.56 10.54
CA ASN A 33 3.63 -10.99 10.38
C ASN A 33 4.36 -10.17 9.30
N THR A 34 5.66 -10.45 9.14
CA THR A 34 6.51 -9.71 8.17
C THR A 34 6.20 -10.01 6.71
N GLU A 35 5.68 -11.19 6.40
CA GLU A 35 5.32 -11.57 5.03
C GLU A 35 4.08 -10.80 4.58
N GLU A 36 3.04 -10.79 5.41
CA GLU A 36 1.83 -10.00 5.19
C GLU A 36 2.15 -8.49 5.09
N ALA A 37 3.10 -7.99 5.89
CA ALA A 37 3.53 -6.60 5.78
C ALA A 37 4.17 -6.28 4.42
N ARG A 38 4.96 -7.22 3.85
CA ARG A 38 5.57 -7.06 2.52
C ARG A 38 4.51 -7.09 1.43
N ASP A 39 3.51 -7.96 1.57
CA ASP A 39 2.41 -8.08 0.63
C ASP A 39 1.54 -6.83 0.58
N VAL A 40 1.21 -6.27 1.75
CA VAL A 40 0.47 -4.99 1.86
C VAL A 40 1.30 -3.85 1.26
N LEU A 41 2.61 -3.84 1.52
CA LEU A 41 3.51 -2.83 0.95
C LEU A 41 3.52 -2.90 -0.57
N GLN A 42 3.65 -4.11 -1.13
CA GLN A 42 3.70 -4.32 -2.58
C GLN A 42 2.39 -3.87 -3.25
N GLU A 43 1.26 -4.34 -2.75
CA GLU A 43 -0.06 -3.96 -3.27
C GLU A 43 -0.31 -2.44 -3.12
N GLY A 44 0.09 -1.86 -1.99
CA GLY A 44 -0.01 -0.42 -1.76
C GLY A 44 0.81 0.40 -2.75
N PHE A 45 2.03 -0.03 -3.10
CA PHE A 45 2.83 0.64 -4.11
C PHE A 45 2.24 0.54 -5.52
N ILE A 46 1.64 -0.60 -5.87
CA ILE A 46 0.89 -0.74 -7.14
C ILE A 46 -0.21 0.33 -7.20
N LYS A 47 -1.05 0.40 -6.16
CA LYS A 47 -2.13 1.40 -6.05
C LYS A 47 -1.60 2.84 -6.07
N ILE A 48 -0.44 3.11 -5.44
CA ILE A 48 0.23 4.43 -5.48
C ILE A 48 0.60 4.79 -6.92
N PHE A 49 1.22 3.89 -7.67
CA PHE A 49 1.63 4.18 -9.05
C PHE A 49 0.43 4.37 -9.98
N GLU A 50 -0.60 3.55 -9.84
CA GLU A 50 -1.85 3.66 -10.62
C GLU A 50 -2.60 4.97 -10.36
N ASN A 51 -2.56 5.47 -9.12
CA ASN A 51 -3.28 6.68 -8.71
C ASN A 51 -2.39 7.93 -8.66
N LEU A 52 -1.13 7.84 -9.10
CA LEU A 52 -0.17 8.92 -8.93
C LEU A 52 -0.60 10.23 -9.61
N SER A 53 -1.29 10.13 -10.75
CA SER A 53 -1.86 11.26 -11.48
C SER A 53 -2.99 11.97 -10.74
N ARG A 54 -3.60 11.32 -9.73
CA ARG A 54 -4.68 11.87 -8.92
C ARG A 54 -4.19 12.61 -7.69
N PHE A 55 -2.88 12.66 -7.45
CA PHE A 55 -2.33 13.48 -6.38
C PHE A 55 -2.51 14.96 -6.73
N SER A 56 -3.42 15.65 -6.04
CA SER A 56 -3.78 17.05 -6.29
C SER A 56 -2.71 18.06 -5.87
N HIS A 57 -1.56 17.61 -5.37
CA HIS A 57 -0.51 18.45 -4.77
C HIS A 57 -0.96 19.23 -3.52
N GLU A 58 -2.13 18.91 -2.98
CA GLU A 58 -2.61 19.42 -1.71
C GLU A 58 -2.11 18.52 -0.57
N GLY A 59 -1.37 19.13 0.38
CA GLY A 59 -0.77 18.42 1.50
C GLY A 59 0.51 17.66 1.13
N SER A 60 0.96 16.76 2.02
CA SER A 60 2.22 16.04 1.83
C SER A 60 2.05 14.80 0.96
N PHE A 61 2.96 14.63 -0.01
CA PHE A 61 3.01 13.43 -0.85
C PHE A 61 3.18 12.15 -0.02
N GLU A 62 4.02 12.21 1.03
CA GLU A 62 4.20 11.11 1.99
C GLU A 62 2.91 10.78 2.73
N GLY A 63 2.13 11.79 3.15
CA GLY A 63 0.83 11.59 3.79
C GLY A 63 -0.19 10.95 2.86
N TRP A 64 -0.21 11.35 1.59
CA TRP A 64 -1.07 10.74 0.57
C TRP A 64 -0.73 9.26 0.35
N MET A 65 0.56 8.91 0.18
CA MET A 65 1.00 7.52 0.06
C MET A 65 0.68 6.70 1.33
N ARG A 66 0.89 7.28 2.52
CA ARG A 66 0.55 6.64 3.79
C ARG A 66 -0.94 6.31 3.86
N ARG A 67 -1.82 7.20 3.37
CA ARG A 67 -3.26 6.95 3.33
C ARG A 67 -3.62 5.77 2.43
N ILE A 68 -2.99 5.65 1.26
CA ILE A 68 -3.16 4.49 0.38
C ILE A 68 -2.71 3.20 1.09
N ILE A 69 -1.53 3.21 1.71
CA ILE A 69 -0.98 2.05 2.43
C ILE A 69 -1.90 1.60 3.58
N VAL A 70 -2.37 2.53 4.41
CA VAL A 70 -3.28 2.21 5.52
C VAL A 70 -4.59 1.63 4.99
N ASN A 71 -5.16 2.21 3.94
CA ASN A 71 -6.39 1.69 3.33
C ASN A 71 -6.19 0.28 2.78
N THR A 72 -5.08 0.01 2.09
CA THR A 72 -4.74 -1.33 1.59
C THR A 72 -4.58 -2.33 2.74
N ALA A 73 -3.92 -1.95 3.82
CA ALA A 73 -3.75 -2.81 5.00
C ALA A 73 -5.11 -3.18 5.64
N LEU A 74 -5.99 -2.18 5.81
CA LEU A 74 -7.33 -2.37 6.37
C LEU A 74 -8.21 -3.23 5.46
N GLU A 75 -8.12 -3.05 4.14
CA GLU A 75 -8.84 -3.88 3.16
C GLU A 75 -8.43 -5.35 3.26
N ARG A 76 -7.12 -5.63 3.32
CA ARG A 76 -6.60 -6.99 3.54
C ARG A 76 -7.06 -7.59 4.87
N TYR A 77 -6.94 -6.82 5.95
CA TYR A 77 -7.40 -7.25 7.27
C TYR A 77 -8.90 -7.61 7.26
N ARG A 78 -9.73 -6.77 6.62
CA ARG A 78 -11.17 -6.99 6.51
C ARG A 78 -11.50 -8.23 5.69
N ASN A 79 -10.82 -8.43 4.56
CA ASN A 79 -11.02 -9.61 3.72
C ASN A 79 -10.62 -10.91 4.44
N ARG A 80 -9.54 -10.90 5.22
CA ARG A 80 -9.16 -12.04 6.07
C ARG A 80 -10.24 -12.36 7.10
N TYR A 81 -10.77 -11.34 7.78
CA TYR A 81 -11.84 -11.54 8.75
C TYR A 81 -13.10 -12.13 8.11
N TYR A 82 -13.44 -11.71 6.88
CA TYR A 82 -14.56 -12.30 6.14
C TYR A 82 -14.30 -13.74 5.71
N LEU A 83 -13.11 -14.08 5.22
CA LEU A 83 -12.77 -15.46 4.84
C LEU A 83 -12.84 -16.41 6.04
N ASN A 84 -12.22 -16.02 7.16
CA ASN A 84 -12.26 -16.84 8.38
C ASN A 84 -13.69 -17.08 8.90
N ARG A 85 -14.61 -16.11 8.73
CA ARG A 85 -16.01 -16.26 9.14
C ARG A 85 -16.82 -17.23 8.28
N VAL A 86 -16.39 -17.54 7.05
CA VAL A 86 -17.07 -18.51 6.20
C VAL A 86 -16.64 -19.93 6.56
N ASP A 87 -15.38 -20.11 6.95
CA ASP A 87 -14.87 -21.40 7.43
C ASP A 87 -15.47 -21.82 8.79
N ASP A 88 -15.96 -20.87 9.60
CA ASP A 88 -16.67 -21.14 10.86
C ASP A 88 -18.14 -21.57 10.67
N ILE A 89 -18.64 -21.70 9.43
CA ILE A 89 -19.96 -22.25 9.11
C ILE A 89 -19.79 -23.72 8.70
N GLU A 90 -19.40 -24.57 9.65
CA GLU A 90 -19.69 -26.01 9.57
C GLU A 90 -21.03 -26.28 10.28
N GLU A 91 -22.07 -26.56 9.48
CA GLU A 91 -23.27 -27.32 9.90
C GLU A 91 -23.54 -28.44 8.88
#